data_AF-A0A7Z8Q9S3-F1
#
_entry.id   AF-A0A7Z8Q9S3-F1
#
_cell.length_a   1.000
_cell.length_b   1.000
_cell.length_c   1.000
_cell.angle_alpha   90.00
_cell.angle_beta   90.00
_cell.angle_gamma   90.00
#
_symmetry.space_group_name_H-M   'P 1'
#
loop_
_entity.id
_entity.type
_entity.pdbx_description
1 polymer ?
#
loop_
_entity_poly.entity_id
_entity_poly.type
_entity_poly.pdbx_seq_one_letter_code
_entity_poly.pdbx_strand_id
1 'polypeptide(L)'
;MGRIDAYGSASGGLGVSHIDRPTISYSPLSGEDFSRQLLTPIPSASIFSLAQSGWPAGQLMMMSFERINHLRNSAFVPVLRQEQIKQLEKFELAVKLIVQLGKHNAFDSYYGEGKDANNRYFAFDTDPNPETQELITQFKKILKLDQDISVFRITERQVNLKPNEITIKLRSLLTLMGFLAHGVEVPAAHLQEKFVEGKSKL
;
A
#
# COMPACT_ATOMS: atom_id res chain seq x y z
N MET A 1 12.96 -4.79 -87.97
CA MET A 1 12.11 -6.01 -88.03
C MET A 1 12.45 -6.84 -86.81
N GLY A 2 11.66 -7.01 -85.75
CA GLY A 2 10.22 -6.92 -85.57
C GLY A 2 9.81 -8.20 -84.83
N ARG A 3 9.46 -8.08 -83.54
CA ARG A 3 8.39 -8.82 -82.82
C ARG A 3 8.60 -8.74 -81.31
N ILE A 4 7.71 -7.97 -80.69
CA ILE A 4 7.19 -8.22 -79.34
C ILE A 4 6.27 -9.45 -79.40
N ASP A 5 6.22 -10.24 -78.32
CA ASP A 5 5.04 -10.98 -77.83
C ASP A 5 5.36 -11.61 -76.45
N ALA A 6 4.99 -10.87 -75.39
CA ALA A 6 4.09 -11.23 -74.30
C ALA A 6 4.20 -12.55 -73.46
N TYR A 7 4.16 -12.32 -72.14
CA TYR A 7 3.63 -13.11 -71.01
C TYR A 7 4.23 -14.46 -70.61
N GLY A 8 4.84 -14.47 -69.43
CA GLY A 8 5.06 -15.64 -68.59
C GLY A 8 5.36 -15.22 -67.15
N SER A 9 4.32 -15.01 -66.35
CA SER A 9 4.42 -14.84 -64.90
C SER A 9 4.54 -16.21 -64.22
N ALA A 10 5.61 -16.45 -63.47
CA ALA A 10 5.61 -17.42 -62.37
C ALA A 10 6.73 -17.10 -61.36
N SER A 11 6.29 -16.94 -60.13
CA SER A 11 6.97 -16.57 -58.89
C SER A 11 8.00 -17.59 -58.39
N GLY A 12 9.03 -17.11 -57.69
CA GLY A 12 9.92 -17.95 -56.88
C GLY A 12 10.76 -17.11 -55.93
N GLY A 13 10.14 -16.65 -54.83
CA GLY A 13 10.82 -15.91 -53.76
C GLY A 13 11.60 -16.84 -52.83
N LEU A 14 12.77 -16.38 -52.38
CA LEU A 14 13.51 -16.93 -51.24
C LEU A 14 13.75 -15.79 -50.26
N GLY A 15 12.73 -15.48 -49.45
CA GLY A 15 12.88 -14.67 -48.24
C GLY A 15 13.20 -15.61 -47.08
N VAL A 16 14.45 -15.57 -46.58
CA VAL A 16 14.82 -16.24 -45.33
C VAL A 16 14.19 -15.45 -44.18
N SER A 17 13.09 -15.96 -43.63
CA SER A 17 12.49 -15.44 -42.41
C SER A 17 13.19 -16.08 -41.21
N HIS A 18 14.07 -15.32 -40.54
CA HIS A 18 14.53 -15.66 -39.20
C HIS A 18 13.39 -15.39 -38.22
N ILE A 19 12.72 -16.45 -37.77
CA ILE A 19 11.73 -16.38 -36.70
C ILE A 19 12.48 -16.60 -35.38
N ASP A 20 12.83 -15.51 -34.71
CA ASP A 20 13.19 -15.57 -33.29
C ASP A 20 11.92 -15.92 -32.51
N ARG A 21 11.87 -17.12 -31.97
CA ARG A 21 10.86 -17.49 -30.96
C ARG A 21 11.43 -17.06 -29.61
N PRO A 22 11.03 -15.90 -29.04
CA PRO A 22 11.41 -15.61 -27.67
C PRO A 22 10.84 -16.74 -26.80
N THR A 23 11.72 -17.53 -26.21
CA THR A 23 11.31 -18.53 -25.23
C THR A 23 10.84 -17.73 -24.02
N ILE A 24 9.53 -17.67 -23.81
CA ILE A 24 8.98 -17.12 -22.58
C ILE A 24 9.42 -18.08 -21.47
N SER A 25 10.48 -17.72 -20.77
CA SER A 25 10.94 -18.45 -19.60
C SER A 25 10.02 -18.09 -18.44
N TYR A 26 9.01 -18.91 -18.20
CA TYR A 26 8.28 -18.89 -16.94
C TYR A 26 9.17 -19.58 -15.91
N SER A 27 9.84 -18.80 -15.07
CA SER A 27 10.37 -19.35 -13.82
C SER A 27 9.16 -19.51 -12.89
N PRO A 28 8.69 -20.74 -12.61
CA PRO A 28 7.63 -20.91 -11.64
C PRO A 28 8.14 -20.36 -10.31
N LEU A 29 7.44 -19.36 -9.76
CA LEU A 29 7.70 -18.94 -8.39
C LEU A 29 7.47 -20.17 -7.52
N SER A 30 8.48 -20.60 -6.76
CA SER A 30 8.34 -21.76 -5.88
C SER A 30 7.20 -21.53 -4.89
N GLY A 31 6.52 -22.59 -4.45
CA GLY A 31 5.39 -22.46 -3.53
C GLY A 31 5.75 -21.70 -2.23
N GLU A 32 7.00 -21.83 -1.78
CA GLU A 32 7.51 -21.10 -0.62
C GLU A 32 7.73 -19.61 -0.91
N ASP A 33 8.40 -19.26 -2.02
CA ASP A 33 8.66 -17.86 -2.37
C ASP A 33 7.37 -17.09 -2.63
N PHE A 34 6.39 -17.73 -3.28
CA PHE A 34 5.06 -17.16 -3.46
C PHE A 34 4.36 -16.90 -2.13
N SER A 35 4.34 -17.89 -1.24
CA SER A 35 3.73 -17.77 0.08
C SER A 35 4.40 -16.68 0.91
N ARG A 36 5.73 -16.60 0.86
CA ARG A 36 6.53 -15.57 1.51
C ARG A 36 6.17 -14.18 1.00
N GLN A 37 6.06 -13.99 -0.31
CA GLN A 37 5.66 -12.71 -0.90
C GLN A 37 4.24 -12.30 -0.48
N LEU A 38 3.28 -13.24 -0.46
CA LEU A 38 1.92 -12.97 -0.02
C LEU A 38 1.81 -12.56 1.46
N LEU A 39 2.67 -13.14 2.31
CA LEU A 39 2.65 -12.94 3.75
C LEU A 39 3.52 -11.78 4.23
N THR A 40 4.46 -11.31 3.40
CA THR A 40 5.32 -10.16 3.73
C THR A 40 4.49 -8.87 3.72
N PRO A 41 4.62 -8.00 4.74
CA PRO A 41 4.02 -6.67 4.73
C PRO A 41 4.35 -5.90 3.45
N ILE A 42 3.39 -5.15 2.92
CA ILE A 42 3.60 -4.35 1.71
C ILE A 42 4.74 -3.34 1.98
N PRO A 43 5.80 -3.30 1.15
CA PRO A 43 6.88 -2.35 1.33
C PRO A 43 6.36 -0.91 1.29
N SER A 44 6.81 -0.06 2.21
CA SER A 44 6.37 1.34 2.23
C SER A 44 6.70 2.08 0.93
N ALA A 45 7.81 1.70 0.27
CA ALA A 45 8.18 2.26 -1.04
C ALA A 45 7.08 2.07 -2.09
N SER A 46 6.44 0.90 -2.13
CA SER A 46 5.34 0.61 -3.05
C SER A 46 4.13 1.53 -2.82
N ILE A 47 3.84 1.85 -1.55
CA ILE A 47 2.77 2.79 -1.19
C ILE A 47 3.08 4.20 -1.73
N PHE A 48 4.33 4.66 -1.61
CA PHE A 48 4.74 5.95 -2.18
C PHE A 48 4.67 5.97 -3.71
N SER A 49 5.10 4.90 -4.38
CA SER A 49 5.00 4.80 -5.84
C SER A 49 3.54 4.86 -6.31
N LEU A 50 2.62 4.19 -5.60
CA LEU A 50 1.19 4.28 -5.90
C LEU A 50 0.65 5.70 -5.69
N ALA A 51 1.05 6.37 -4.60
CA ALA A 51 0.65 7.76 -4.37
C ALA A 51 1.12 8.70 -5.49
N GLN A 52 2.34 8.51 -6.01
CA GLN A 52 2.87 9.27 -7.15
C GLN A 52 2.11 9.00 -8.45
N SER A 53 1.53 7.80 -8.62
CA SER A 53 0.68 7.46 -9.76
C SER A 53 -0.74 8.04 -9.69
N GLY A 54 -1.01 8.93 -8.73
CA GLY A 54 -2.28 9.64 -8.59
C GLY A 54 -3.29 8.98 -7.66
N TRP A 55 -2.93 7.88 -7.00
CA TRP A 55 -3.80 7.26 -5.99
C TRP A 55 -3.86 8.14 -4.72
N PRO A 56 -5.04 8.32 -4.10
CA PRO A 56 -5.16 9.11 -2.89
C PRO A 56 -4.38 8.48 -1.73
N ALA A 57 -3.37 9.20 -1.21
CA ALA A 57 -2.50 8.72 -0.14
C ALA A 57 -3.28 8.25 1.10
N GLY A 58 -4.35 8.97 1.47
CA GLY A 58 -5.21 8.57 2.59
C GLY A 58 -5.89 7.22 2.38
N GLN A 59 -6.38 6.93 1.17
CA GLN A 59 -6.98 5.63 0.86
C GLN A 59 -5.93 4.52 0.87
N LEU A 60 -4.75 4.77 0.29
CA LEU A 60 -3.65 3.82 0.34
C LEU A 60 -3.25 3.50 1.78
N MET A 61 -3.15 4.50 2.66
CA MET A 61 -2.86 4.30 4.08
C MET A 61 -3.99 3.53 4.78
N MET A 62 -5.26 3.86 4.54
CA MET A 62 -6.39 3.12 5.11
C MET A 62 -6.40 1.65 4.68
N MET A 63 -5.98 1.35 3.46
CA MET A 63 -5.86 -0.02 2.97
C MET A 63 -4.62 -0.74 3.52
N SER A 64 -3.46 -0.08 3.53
CA SER A 64 -2.18 -0.72 3.83
C SER A 64 -1.81 -0.70 5.31
N PHE A 65 -2.23 0.29 6.10
CA PHE A 65 -1.81 0.39 7.50
C PHE A 65 -2.76 -0.42 8.37
N GLU A 66 -2.24 -1.43 9.07
CA GLU A 66 -3.01 -2.20 10.06
C GLU A 66 -3.11 -1.43 11.39
N ARG A 67 -2.04 -0.73 11.77
CA ARG A 67 -1.91 -0.07 13.07
C ARG A 67 -0.95 1.10 13.02
N ILE A 68 -1.27 2.17 13.74
CA ILE A 68 -0.37 3.30 14.02
C ILE A 68 -0.37 3.54 15.53
N ASN A 69 0.79 3.48 16.19
CA ASN A 69 0.92 3.52 17.65
C ASN A 69 -0.11 2.60 18.33
N HIS A 70 -1.03 3.19 19.10
CA HIS A 70 -2.06 2.48 19.83
C HIS A 70 -3.36 2.31 19.03
N LEU A 71 -3.52 3.03 17.93
CA LEU A 71 -4.71 3.06 17.08
C LEU A 71 -4.68 1.88 16.11
N ARG A 72 -5.76 1.12 16.09
CA ARG A 72 -5.91 -0.05 15.20
C ARG A 72 -6.92 0.28 14.11
N ASN A 73 -6.53 -0.02 12.87
CA ASN A 73 -7.45 0.03 11.74
C ASN A 73 -8.49 -1.11 11.86
N SER A 74 -9.55 -1.07 11.05
CA SER A 74 -10.68 -1.99 11.15
C SER A 74 -10.25 -3.47 11.22
N ALA A 75 -10.94 -4.21 12.08
CA ALA A 75 -10.76 -5.64 12.27
C ALA A 75 -11.56 -6.42 11.22
N PHE A 76 -11.09 -7.61 10.86
CA PHE A 76 -11.83 -8.57 10.03
C PHE A 76 -13.00 -9.17 10.81
N VAL A 77 -14.04 -8.38 11.07
CA VAL A 77 -15.26 -8.86 11.74
C VAL A 77 -16.50 -8.34 11.00
N PRO A 78 -17.55 -9.16 10.85
CA PRO A 78 -18.78 -8.76 10.15
C PRO A 78 -19.49 -7.55 10.78
N VAL A 79 -19.35 -7.37 12.10
CA VAL A 79 -19.97 -6.28 12.86
C VAL A 79 -18.95 -5.72 13.86
N LEU A 80 -18.72 -4.41 13.81
CA LEU A 80 -17.87 -3.71 14.75
C LEU A 80 -18.65 -3.34 16.01
N ARG A 81 -18.03 -3.52 17.18
CA ARG A 81 -18.55 -2.97 18.45
C ARG A 81 -18.31 -1.46 18.50
N GLN A 82 -19.08 -0.74 19.33
CA GLN A 82 -18.97 0.72 19.48
C GLN A 82 -17.54 1.20 19.79
N GLU A 83 -16.82 0.48 20.64
CA GLU A 83 -15.43 0.81 20.96
C GLU A 83 -14.48 0.63 19.78
N GLN A 84 -14.74 -0.33 18.89
CA GLN A 84 -13.97 -0.52 17.66
C GLN A 84 -14.26 0.58 16.64
N ILE A 85 -15.50 1.06 16.57
CA ILE A 85 -15.88 2.21 15.73
C ILE A 85 -15.12 3.46 16.18
N LYS A 86 -15.14 3.79 17.49
CA LYS A 86 -14.37 4.92 18.04
C LYS A 86 -12.87 4.83 17.77
N GLN A 87 -12.30 3.63 17.79
CA GLN A 87 -10.89 3.41 17.44
C GLN A 87 -10.63 3.65 15.95
N LEU A 88 -11.54 3.20 15.09
CA LEU A 88 -11.47 3.43 13.65
C LEU A 88 -11.57 4.92 13.32
N GLU A 89 -12.49 5.67 13.92
CA GLU A 89 -12.63 7.12 13.75
C GLU A 89 -11.32 7.86 14.11
N LYS A 90 -10.68 7.47 15.22
CA LYS A 90 -9.38 8.03 15.63
C LYS A 90 -8.28 7.66 14.63
N PHE A 91 -8.30 6.43 14.12
CA PHE A 91 -7.35 5.99 13.12
C PHE A 91 -7.50 6.78 11.81
N GLU A 92 -8.73 6.97 11.33
CA GLU A 92 -9.06 7.78 10.16
C GLU A 92 -8.60 9.23 10.35
N LEU A 93 -8.83 9.81 11.52
CA LEU A 93 -8.35 11.16 11.86
C LEU A 93 -6.82 11.22 11.84
N ALA A 94 -6.12 10.22 12.38
CA ALA A 94 -4.65 10.18 12.33
C ALA A 94 -4.13 10.13 10.87
N VAL A 95 -4.74 9.32 10.01
CA VAL A 95 -4.40 9.26 8.58
C VAL A 95 -4.68 10.60 7.89
N LYS A 96 -5.82 11.23 8.17
CA LYS A 96 -6.16 12.56 7.65
C LYS A 96 -5.10 13.61 8.04
N LEU A 97 -4.66 13.60 9.29
CA LEU A 97 -3.62 14.50 9.79
C LEU A 97 -2.28 14.26 9.07
N ILE A 98 -1.86 13.01 8.85
CA ILE A 98 -0.64 12.70 8.07
C ILE A 98 -0.74 13.30 6.66
N VAL A 99 -1.88 13.12 5.99
CA VAL A 99 -2.10 13.67 4.64
C VAL A 99 -2.08 15.19 4.64
N GLN A 100 -2.70 15.84 5.63
CA GLN A 100 -2.68 17.30 5.75
C GLN A 100 -1.27 17.81 6.00
N LEU A 101 -0.55 17.24 6.97
CA LEU A 101 0.84 17.58 7.26
C LEU A 101 1.71 17.45 6.00
N GLY A 102 1.53 16.39 5.21
CA GLY A 102 2.24 16.21 3.94
C GLY A 102 1.93 17.28 2.90
N LYS A 103 0.67 17.75 2.81
CA LYS A 103 0.29 18.87 1.91
C LYS A 103 0.94 20.19 2.30
N HIS A 104 1.24 20.39 3.58
CA HIS A 104 1.93 21.58 4.09
C HIS A 104 3.45 21.42 4.16
N ASN A 105 4.02 20.31 3.68
CA ASN A 105 5.43 19.95 3.85
C ASN A 105 5.90 20.04 5.32
N ALA A 106 5.01 19.70 6.26
CA ALA A 106 5.21 19.86 7.69
C ALA A 106 6.08 18.77 8.33
N PHE A 107 6.52 17.79 7.54
CA PHE A 107 7.40 16.73 7.98
C PHE A 107 8.21 16.17 6.83
N ASP A 108 9.33 15.56 7.19
CA ASP A 108 10.14 14.72 6.32
C ASP A 108 10.27 13.31 6.88
N SER A 109 10.55 12.37 5.98
CA SER A 109 10.94 11.02 6.35
C SER A 109 12.22 10.60 5.63
N TYR A 110 13.22 10.25 6.42
CA TYR A 110 14.57 9.91 5.94
C TYR A 110 15.12 8.69 6.66
N TYR A 111 16.16 8.08 6.08
CA TYR A 111 16.97 7.07 6.74
C TYR A 111 18.11 7.75 7.51
N GLY A 112 18.46 7.20 8.67
CA GLY A 112 19.59 7.70 9.45
C GLY A 112 20.93 7.52 8.72
N GLU A 113 22.01 7.97 9.35
CA GLU A 113 23.37 7.86 8.80
C GLU A 113 24.23 6.89 9.62
N GLY A 114 25.29 6.38 9.00
CA GLY A 114 26.27 5.51 9.65
C GLY A 114 25.64 4.28 10.30
N LYS A 115 25.72 4.17 11.62
CA LYS A 115 25.18 3.03 12.38
C LYS A 115 23.64 2.95 12.34
N ASP A 116 22.97 4.05 11.99
CA ASP A 116 21.51 4.16 11.92
C ASP A 116 20.96 4.11 10.48
N ALA A 117 21.78 3.72 9.49
CA ALA A 117 21.37 3.67 8.08
C ALA A 117 20.11 2.83 7.80
N ASN A 118 19.85 1.82 8.63
CA ASN A 118 18.66 0.96 8.51
C ASN A 118 17.44 1.50 9.29
N ASN A 119 17.61 2.56 10.06
CA ASN A 119 16.54 3.18 10.84
C ASN A 119 15.89 4.30 10.03
N ARG A 120 14.56 4.31 10.00
CA ARG A 120 13.77 5.36 9.36
C ARG A 120 13.25 6.33 10.41
N TYR A 121 13.25 7.62 10.09
CA TYR A 121 12.80 8.69 10.96
C TYR A 121 11.63 9.46 10.33
N PHE A 122 10.85 10.08 11.21
CA PHE A 122 9.79 11.04 10.92
C PHE A 122 10.16 12.31 11.68
N ALA A 123 10.46 13.39 10.98
CA ALA A 123 10.86 14.66 11.58
C ALA A 123 9.85 15.73 11.20
N PHE A 124 9.32 16.45 12.19
CA PHE A 124 8.51 17.63 11.94
C PHE A 124 9.38 18.81 11.50
N ASP A 125 8.78 19.70 10.72
CA ASP A 125 9.35 21.02 10.43
C ASP A 125 9.71 21.76 11.74
N THR A 126 10.85 22.43 11.73
CA THR A 126 11.38 23.18 12.88
C THR A 126 10.83 24.60 12.95
N ASP A 127 10.30 25.14 11.85
CA ASP A 127 9.70 26.48 11.79
C ASP A 127 8.29 26.47 11.16
N PRO A 128 7.34 25.70 11.73
CA PRO A 128 6.01 25.59 11.17
C PRO A 128 5.22 26.89 11.38
N ASN A 129 4.45 27.29 10.37
CA ASN A 129 3.44 28.34 10.53
C ASN A 129 2.36 27.94 11.57
N PRO A 130 1.55 28.87 12.08
CA PRO A 130 0.56 28.58 13.13
C PRO A 130 -0.47 27.49 12.77
N GLU A 131 -0.89 27.41 11.51
CA GLU A 131 -1.82 26.37 11.04
C GLU A 131 -1.17 24.98 11.08
N THR A 132 0.05 24.88 10.56
CA THR A 132 0.85 23.66 10.59
C THR A 132 1.16 23.22 12.01
N GLN A 133 1.50 24.15 12.91
CA GLN A 133 1.80 23.85 14.31
C GLN A 133 0.60 23.23 15.04
N GLU A 134 -0.62 23.69 14.73
CA GLU A 134 -1.85 23.09 15.26
C GLU A 134 -2.04 21.66 14.73
N LEU A 135 -1.79 21.41 13.44
CA LEU A 135 -1.83 20.07 12.87
C LEU A 135 -0.82 19.12 13.54
N ILE A 136 0.40 19.60 13.79
CA ILE A 136 1.44 18.84 14.49
C ILE A 136 0.99 18.50 15.91
N THR A 137 0.43 19.48 16.63
CA THR A 137 -0.06 19.31 18.01
C THR A 137 -1.20 18.28 18.06
N GLN A 138 -2.16 18.36 17.14
CA GLN A 138 -3.26 17.40 17.05
C GLN A 138 -2.75 15.99 16.71
N PHE A 139 -1.80 15.88 15.78
CA PHE A 139 -1.19 14.60 15.39
C PHE A 139 -0.43 13.96 16.55
N LYS A 140 0.40 14.73 17.26
CA LYS A 140 1.11 14.22 18.44
C LYS A 140 0.13 13.81 19.52
N LYS A 141 -0.92 14.60 19.79
CA LYS A 141 -1.96 14.29 20.79
C LYS A 141 -2.73 13.01 20.46
N ILE A 142 -3.18 12.83 19.22
CA ILE A 142 -3.97 11.65 18.84
C ILE A 142 -3.14 10.37 18.89
N LEU A 143 -1.85 10.45 18.59
CA LEU A 143 -0.92 9.31 18.67
C LEU A 143 -0.30 9.10 20.05
N LYS A 144 -0.58 10.01 21.00
CA LYS A 144 0.02 10.06 22.35
C LYS A 144 1.55 10.16 22.32
N LEU A 145 2.06 11.03 21.44
CA LEU A 145 3.47 11.35 21.34
C LEU A 145 3.84 12.47 22.32
N ASP A 146 5.11 12.49 22.70
CA ASP A 146 5.70 13.61 23.42
C ASP A 146 5.62 14.89 22.58
N GLN A 147 5.14 15.97 23.19
CA GLN A 147 4.93 17.25 22.50
C GLN A 147 6.24 17.97 22.20
N ASP A 148 7.28 17.74 23.00
CA ASP A 148 8.56 18.45 22.94
C ASP A 148 9.55 17.78 21.97
N ILE A 149 9.26 16.55 21.54
CA ILE A 149 10.10 15.80 20.59
C ILE A 149 9.67 16.11 19.16
N SER A 150 10.60 16.52 18.29
CA SER A 150 10.32 16.78 16.86
C SER A 150 10.76 15.65 15.92
N VAL A 151 11.60 14.72 16.38
CA VAL A 151 12.10 13.61 15.58
C VAL A 151 11.76 12.29 16.23
N PHE A 152 11.03 11.44 15.50
CA PHE A 152 10.60 10.13 15.94
C PHE A 152 11.17 9.06 15.04
N ARG A 153 11.66 7.97 15.61
CA ARG A 153 12.04 6.79 14.84
C ARG A 153 10.81 5.98 14.49
N ILE A 154 10.66 5.60 13.23
CA ILE A 154 9.59 4.73 12.74
C ILE A 154 9.99 3.28 12.97
N THR A 155 9.13 2.50 13.63
CA THR A 155 9.41 1.09 13.94
C THR A 155 8.15 0.23 13.80
N GLU A 156 8.31 -1.10 13.89
CA GLU A 156 7.18 -2.05 13.90
C GLU A 156 6.92 -2.64 15.30
N ARG A 157 7.60 -2.14 16.34
CA ARG A 157 7.44 -2.67 17.70
C ARG A 157 6.04 -2.40 18.24
N GLN A 158 5.59 -3.26 19.15
CA GLN A 158 4.27 -3.13 19.79
C GLN A 158 4.33 -3.00 21.30
N VAL A 159 5.47 -3.38 21.90
CA VAL A 159 5.72 -3.35 23.34
C VAL A 159 7.02 -2.62 23.62
N ASN A 160 7.15 -2.06 24.82
CA ASN A 160 8.34 -1.34 25.28
C ASN A 160 8.77 -0.21 24.33
N LEU A 161 7.81 0.63 23.92
CA LEU A 161 8.04 1.76 23.04
C LEU A 161 8.83 2.85 23.77
N LYS A 162 9.83 3.41 23.11
CA LYS A 162 10.51 4.61 23.62
C LYS A 162 9.67 5.86 23.32
N PRO A 163 9.81 6.94 24.09
CA PRO A 163 9.04 8.18 23.88
C PRO A 163 9.24 8.80 22.49
N ASN A 164 10.40 8.59 21.87
CA ASN A 164 10.77 9.11 20.56
C ASN A 164 10.50 8.12 19.41
N GLU A 165 9.44 7.31 19.52
CA GLU A 165 9.12 6.29 18.53
C GLU A 165 7.67 6.38 18.06
N ILE A 166 7.50 6.28 16.73
CA ILE A 166 6.22 6.06 16.08
C ILE A 166 6.22 4.63 15.56
N THR A 167 5.12 3.92 15.73
CA THR A 167 5.01 2.53 15.27
C THR A 167 3.99 2.41 14.17
N ILE A 168 4.39 1.85 13.04
CA ILE A 168 3.51 1.63 11.89
C ILE A 168 3.60 0.15 11.53
N LYS A 169 2.45 -0.54 11.54
CA LYS A 169 2.35 -1.91 11.04
C LYS A 169 1.62 -1.90 9.72
N LEU A 170 2.25 -2.44 8.69
CA LEU A 170 1.67 -2.59 7.36
C LEU A 170 1.03 -3.97 7.21
N ARG A 171 -0.05 -4.04 6.44
CA ARG A 171 -0.70 -5.26 5.99
C ARG A 171 0.15 -5.94 4.92
N SER A 172 0.18 -7.26 4.92
CA SER A 172 0.65 -8.04 3.78
C SER A 172 -0.37 -8.04 2.65
N LEU A 173 0.05 -8.43 1.45
CA LEU A 173 -0.87 -8.54 0.32
C LEU A 173 -2.03 -9.49 0.63
N LEU A 174 -1.78 -10.63 1.27
CA LEU A 174 -2.83 -11.57 1.68
C LEU A 174 -3.85 -10.90 2.61
N THR A 175 -3.37 -10.19 3.64
CA THR A 175 -4.28 -9.51 4.58
C THR A 175 -5.03 -8.35 3.94
N LEU A 176 -4.43 -7.65 2.97
CA LEU A 176 -5.09 -6.60 2.20
C LEU A 176 -6.20 -7.18 1.31
N MET A 177 -5.94 -8.28 0.59
CA MET A 177 -6.97 -8.95 -0.22
C MET A 177 -8.13 -9.42 0.65
N GLY A 178 -7.84 -10.04 1.80
CA GLY A 178 -8.87 -10.40 2.78
C GLY A 178 -9.66 -9.18 3.27
N PHE A 179 -9.00 -8.02 3.42
CA PHE A 179 -9.64 -6.80 3.92
C PHE A 179 -10.60 -6.24 2.89
N LEU A 180 -10.17 -6.15 1.63
CA LEU A 180 -10.98 -5.67 0.51
C LEU A 180 -12.16 -6.61 0.22
N ALA A 181 -11.98 -7.92 0.38
CA ALA A 181 -13.04 -8.90 0.15
C ALA A 181 -14.27 -8.68 1.06
N HIS A 182 -14.09 -8.10 2.25
CA HIS A 182 -15.22 -7.80 3.15
C HIS A 182 -16.07 -6.62 2.67
N GLY A 183 -15.54 -5.75 1.81
CA GLY A 183 -16.25 -4.63 1.20
C GLY A 183 -17.02 -5.00 -0.07
N VAL A 184 -16.96 -6.26 -0.51
CA VAL A 184 -17.66 -6.71 -1.71
C VAL A 184 -19.09 -7.15 -1.35
N GLU A 185 -20.07 -6.47 -1.92
CA GLU A 185 -21.45 -6.94 -1.91
C GLU A 185 -21.64 -8.00 -3.01
N VAL A 186 -22.08 -9.19 -2.62
CA VAL A 186 -22.34 -10.28 -3.58
C VAL A 186 -23.73 -10.08 -4.20
N PRO A 187 -23.85 -9.98 -5.54
CA PRO A 187 -25.14 -9.88 -6.20
C PRO A 187 -26.06 -11.06 -5.85
N ALA A 188 -27.35 -10.79 -5.66
CA ALA A 188 -28.32 -11.83 -5.29
C ALA A 188 -28.39 -12.99 -6.31
N ALA A 189 -28.21 -12.70 -7.60
CA ALA A 189 -28.16 -13.73 -8.65
C ALA A 189 -27.05 -14.76 -8.41
N HIS A 190 -25.86 -14.33 -7.98
CA HIS A 190 -24.74 -15.24 -7.71
C HIS A 190 -24.97 -16.13 -6.48
N LEU A 191 -25.79 -15.68 -5.53
CA LEU A 191 -26.21 -16.49 -4.38
C LEU A 191 -27.27 -17.53 -4.79
N GLN A 192 -28.20 -17.16 -5.67
CA GLN A 192 -29.22 -18.06 -6.19
C GLN A 192 -28.62 -19.14 -7.09
N GLU A 193 -27.65 -18.78 -7.91
CA GLU A 193 -26.91 -19.68 -8.82
C GLU A 193 -25.79 -20.46 -8.11
N LYS A 194 -25.58 -20.22 -6.81
CA LYS A 194 -24.56 -20.89 -5.96
C LYS A 194 -23.11 -20.71 -6.46
N PHE A 195 -22.79 -19.58 -7.08
CA PHE A 195 -21.41 -19.24 -7.42
C PHE A 195 -20.57 -18.85 -6.20
N VAL A 196 -21.22 -18.53 -5.08
CA VAL A 196 -20.57 -18.19 -3.80
C VAL A 196 -21.33 -18.88 -2.66
N GLU A 197 -20.61 -19.45 -1.69
CA GLU A 197 -21.23 -19.98 -0.48
C GLU A 197 -21.91 -18.85 0.31
N GLY A 198 -23.18 -19.05 0.69
CA GLY A 198 -23.92 -18.07 1.50
C GLY A 198 -23.24 -17.86 2.86
N LYS A 199 -23.23 -16.61 3.36
CA LYS A 199 -22.62 -16.26 4.66
C LYS A 199 -23.12 -17.22 5.75
N SER A 200 -22.23 -18.08 6.24
CA SER A 200 -22.51 -18.96 7.38
C SER A 200 -22.83 -18.10 8.60
N LYS A 201 -24.01 -18.31 9.19
CA LYS A 201 -24.37 -17.71 10.49
C LYS A 201 -23.56 -18.42 11.57
N LEU A 202 -22.47 -17.79 12.00
CA LEU A 202 -21.83 -18.05 13.29
C LEU A 202 -22.07 -16.84 14.18
#